data_AF-A0A9E7YWE9-F1
#
_entry.id   AF-A0A9E7YWE9-F1
#
_cell.length_a   1.000
_cell.length_b   1.000
_cell.length_c   1.000
_cell.angle_alpha   90.00
_cell.angle_beta   90.00
_cell.angle_gamma   90.00
#
_symmetry.space_group_name_H-M   'P 1'
#
loop_
_entity.id
_entity.type
_entity.pdbx_description
1 polymer ?
#
loop_
_entity_poly.entity_id
_entity_poly.type
_entity_poly.pdbx_seq_one_letter_code
_entity_poly.pdbx_strand_id
1 'polypeptide(L)'
;MSIHWLWPYAAVAAVLVAAVLVAVIAIFRGRRRPPRDGMPVYSLDDDLNTEHASHLFHLWRLLGRIAVAALVAALAICTVLIARPAHVDRDAERSSSRDIVLCLDVSGSALPYDRAVIETYLELVSHFRGERIALSIFNSTSRTVFPLTDDYDLVSSQLTKAADALRGVESQDDIDKMSDKDYQKIADWLEGTQNRKNSTSLIGDGLVSCAAMIPGFAYGDTSGAARQRPASIVLATDNVASGTPTYSLAQALDMAEASHISVDGLFSGPRQSEGDATTTEMKQQIESRGGTFLTQSGSSDINELVRQIDSRRTSESRRSSQAALIDAPGWWTLMLVVLLAIWMILAWRLRR
;
A
#
# COMPACT_ATOMS: atom_id res chain seq x y z
N MET A 1 -5.36 12.10 -8.16
CA MET A 1 -6.33 11.59 -7.15
C MET A 1 -7.64 11.32 -7.87
N SER A 2 -8.06 10.07 -7.98
CA SER A 2 -9.39 9.72 -8.50
C SER A 2 -10.41 9.84 -7.36
N ILE A 3 -11.41 10.70 -7.53
CA ILE A 3 -12.50 10.84 -6.57
C ILE A 3 -13.56 9.81 -6.93
N HIS A 4 -13.96 9.00 -5.96
CA HIS A 4 -15.04 8.02 -6.11
C HIS A 4 -16.25 8.49 -5.31
N TRP A 5 -17.42 8.41 -5.94
CA TRP A 5 -18.70 8.78 -5.32
C TRP A 5 -19.38 7.51 -4.86
N LEU A 6 -19.49 7.29 -3.55
CA LEU A 6 -20.08 6.04 -3.06
C LEU A 6 -21.60 5.98 -3.33
N TRP A 7 -22.29 7.13 -3.37
CA TRP A 7 -23.76 7.20 -3.43
C TRP A 7 -24.23 8.08 -4.60
N PRO A 8 -23.95 7.70 -5.86
CA PRO A 8 -24.32 8.52 -7.03
C PRO A 8 -25.84 8.74 -7.13
N TYR A 9 -26.64 7.75 -6.73
CA TYR A 9 -28.10 7.84 -6.74
C TYR A 9 -28.68 8.78 -5.68
N ALA A 10 -27.99 8.96 -4.54
CA ALA A 10 -28.40 9.91 -3.52
C ALA A 10 -28.20 11.36 -3.98
N ALA A 11 -27.16 11.63 -4.77
CA ALA A 11 -26.96 12.91 -5.42
C ALA A 11 -28.13 13.24 -6.37
N VAL A 12 -28.54 12.27 -7.19
CA VAL A 12 -29.69 12.42 -8.11
C VAL A 12 -30.99 12.68 -7.35
N ALA A 13 -31.24 11.95 -6.26
CA ALA A 13 -32.40 12.17 -5.40
C ALA A 13 -32.40 13.57 -4.76
N ALA A 14 -31.25 14.05 -4.29
CA ALA A 14 -31.14 15.38 -3.70
C ALA A 14 -31.37 16.51 -4.72
N VAL A 15 -30.87 16.35 -5.95
CA VAL A 15 -31.13 17.29 -7.06
C VAL A 15 -32.62 17.34 -7.41
N LEU A 16 -33.29 16.18 -7.44
CA LEU A 16 -34.74 16.11 -7.70
C LEU A 16 -35.55 16.85 -6.62
N VAL A 17 -35.21 16.65 -5.34
CA VAL A 17 -35.90 17.34 -4.23
C VAL A 17 -35.68 18.86 -4.30
N ALA A 18 -34.46 19.31 -4.62
CA ALA A 18 -34.15 20.72 -4.81
C ALA A 18 -34.96 21.34 -5.96
N ALA A 19 -35.06 20.65 -7.11
CA ALA A 19 -35.83 21.11 -8.26
C ALA A 19 -37.32 21.23 -7.95
N VAL A 20 -37.89 20.26 -7.21
CA VAL A 20 -39.29 20.30 -6.76
C VAL A 20 -39.55 21.51 -5.85
N LEU A 21 -38.65 21.79 -4.89
CA LEU A 21 -38.76 22.96 -4.01
C LEU A 21 -38.75 24.28 -4.79
N VAL A 22 -37.86 24.42 -5.78
CA VAL A 22 -37.79 25.62 -6.63
C VAL A 22 -39.07 25.78 -7.46
N ALA A 23 -39.57 24.69 -8.04
CA ALA A 23 -40.82 24.70 -8.81
C ALA A 23 -42.02 25.11 -7.97
N VAL A 24 -42.13 24.58 -6.74
CA VAL A 24 -43.20 24.94 -5.79
C VAL A 24 -43.14 26.44 -5.47
N ILE A 25 -41.95 26.98 -5.14
CA ILE A 25 -41.78 28.41 -4.84
C ILE A 25 -42.15 29.28 -6.04
N ALA A 26 -41.75 28.89 -7.25
CA ALA A 26 -42.09 29.62 -8.48
C ALA A 26 -43.61 29.66 -8.74
N ILE A 27 -44.30 28.53 -8.53
CA ILE A 27 -45.77 28.44 -8.68
C ILE A 27 -46.49 29.33 -7.66
N PHE A 28 -46.06 29.32 -6.39
CA PHE A 28 -46.65 30.17 -5.35
C PHE A 28 -46.39 31.67 -5.57
N ARG A 29 -45.25 32.05 -6.15
CA ARG A 29 -44.99 33.45 -6.55
C ARG A 29 -45.79 33.86 -7.80
N GLY A 30 -45.93 32.96 -8.78
CA GLY A 30 -46.72 33.21 -10.00
C GLY A 30 -48.21 33.40 -9.74
N ARG A 31 -48.74 32.84 -8.64
CA ARG A 31 -50.11 33.05 -8.17
C ARG A 31 -50.38 34.43 -7.55
N ARG A 32 -49.35 35.24 -7.27
CA ARG A 32 -49.48 36.62 -6.78
C ARG A 32 -49.42 37.65 -7.90
N ARG A 33 -50.14 37.42 -9.02
CA ARG A 33 -50.33 38.47 -10.03
C ARG A 33 -51.45 39.40 -9.55
N PRO A 34 -51.21 40.71 -9.37
CA PRO A 34 -52.30 41.63 -9.12
C PRO A 34 -53.25 41.64 -10.33
N PRO A 35 -54.57 41.79 -10.11
CA PRO A 35 -55.52 41.89 -11.20
C PRO A 35 -55.16 43.08 -12.10
N ARG A 36 -54.92 42.79 -13.38
CA ARG A 36 -54.72 43.80 -14.43
C ARG A 36 -56.08 44.23 -14.95
N ASP A 37 -56.81 45.00 -14.15
CA ASP A 37 -57.82 45.93 -14.62
C ASP A 37 -58.34 46.76 -13.45
N GLY A 38 -57.91 48.01 -13.38
CA GLY A 38 -58.31 48.98 -12.39
C GLY A 38 -57.64 50.31 -12.69
N MET A 39 -58.41 51.40 -12.66
CA MET A 39 -57.92 52.76 -12.86
C MET A 39 -56.68 53.07 -12.00
N PRO A 40 -55.80 53.99 -12.42
CA PRO A 40 -54.63 54.37 -11.62
C PRO A 40 -55.10 54.97 -10.29
N VAL A 41 -55.10 54.15 -9.25
CA VAL A 41 -55.29 54.58 -7.87
C VAL A 41 -53.90 54.97 -7.37
N TYR A 42 -53.77 56.20 -6.87
CA TYR A 42 -52.55 56.67 -6.23
C TYR A 42 -52.21 55.71 -5.09
N SER A 43 -51.18 54.90 -5.30
CA SER A 43 -50.78 53.84 -4.38
C SER A 43 -49.64 54.33 -3.51
N LEU A 44 -49.50 53.75 -2.31
CA LEU A 44 -48.37 54.04 -1.42
C LEU A 44 -47.01 53.80 -2.14
N ASP A 45 -47.00 52.93 -3.16
CA ASP A 45 -45.84 52.66 -4.01
C ASP A 45 -45.46 53.85 -4.93
N ASP A 46 -46.42 54.69 -5.34
CA ASP A 46 -46.15 55.91 -6.12
C ASP A 46 -45.60 57.06 -5.26
N ASP A 47 -45.98 57.12 -3.98
CA ASP A 47 -45.48 58.10 -3.00
C ASP A 47 -44.07 57.74 -2.48
N LEU A 48 -43.75 56.44 -2.46
CA LEU A 48 -42.41 55.92 -2.15
C LEU A 48 -41.42 55.98 -3.34
N ASN A 49 -41.83 56.47 -4.52
CA ASN A 49 -40.96 56.67 -5.69
C ASN A 49 -40.14 57.98 -5.60
N THR A 50 -39.54 58.25 -4.45
CA THR A 50 -38.45 59.24 -4.34
C THR A 50 -37.12 58.60 -4.75
N GLU A 51 -36.13 59.38 -5.20
CA GLU A 51 -34.80 58.86 -5.60
C GLU A 51 -34.13 58.03 -4.48
N HIS A 52 -34.37 58.40 -3.22
CA HIS A 52 -33.78 57.70 -2.06
C HIS A 52 -34.47 56.37 -1.73
N ALA A 53 -35.80 56.34 -1.73
CA ALA A 53 -36.56 55.13 -1.40
C ALA A 53 -36.49 54.09 -2.52
N SER A 54 -36.48 54.51 -3.78
CA SER A 54 -36.25 53.62 -4.93
C SER A 54 -34.87 52.96 -4.88
N HIS A 55 -33.81 53.71 -4.54
CA HIS A 55 -32.45 53.16 -4.40
C HIS A 55 -32.36 52.10 -3.27
N LEU A 56 -32.96 52.38 -2.11
CA LEU A 56 -33.04 51.43 -0.99
C LEU A 56 -33.83 50.17 -1.36
N PHE A 57 -34.91 50.32 -2.13
CA PHE A 57 -35.72 49.20 -2.61
C PHE A 57 -34.99 48.32 -3.64
N HIS A 58 -34.21 48.93 -4.54
CA HIS A 58 -33.33 48.19 -5.45
C HIS A 58 -32.24 47.45 -4.70
N LEU A 59 -31.63 48.08 -3.68
CA LEU A 59 -30.62 47.46 -2.83
C LEU A 59 -31.21 46.28 -2.03
N TRP A 60 -32.42 46.44 -1.49
CA TRP A 60 -33.16 45.38 -0.79
C TRP A 60 -33.48 44.20 -1.72
N ARG A 61 -33.95 44.47 -2.94
CA ARG A 61 -34.17 43.41 -3.95
C ARG A 61 -32.88 42.72 -4.37
N LEU A 62 -31.78 43.46 -4.52
CA LEU A 62 -30.47 42.91 -4.86
C LEU A 62 -29.95 42.00 -3.74
N LEU A 63 -29.94 42.49 -2.49
CA LEU A 63 -29.55 41.72 -1.32
C LEU A 63 -30.44 40.48 -1.14
N GLY A 64 -31.74 40.60 -1.40
CA GLY A 64 -32.67 39.46 -1.39
C GLY A 64 -32.35 38.41 -2.46
N ARG A 65 -31.97 38.82 -3.68
CA ARG A 65 -31.52 37.90 -4.74
C ARG A 65 -30.20 37.22 -4.38
N ILE A 66 -29.25 37.96 -3.81
CA ILE A 66 -27.96 37.41 -3.36
C ILE A 66 -28.17 36.40 -2.23
N ALA A 67 -29.06 36.69 -1.28
CA ALA A 67 -29.41 35.76 -0.21
C ALA A 67 -30.01 34.46 -0.77
N VAL A 68 -30.96 34.55 -1.70
CA VAL A 68 -31.54 33.35 -2.35
C VAL A 68 -30.47 32.58 -3.11
N ALA A 69 -29.57 33.26 -3.85
CA ALA A 69 -28.48 32.62 -4.57
C ALA A 69 -27.51 31.88 -3.63
N ALA A 70 -27.13 32.49 -2.50
CA ALA A 70 -26.29 31.87 -1.49
C ALA A 70 -26.94 30.61 -0.88
N LEU A 71 -28.25 30.63 -0.65
CA LEU A 71 -29.00 29.48 -0.15
C LEU A 71 -29.04 28.33 -1.16
N VAL A 72 -29.25 28.63 -2.45
CA VAL A 72 -29.23 27.62 -3.52
C VAL A 72 -27.83 27.02 -3.67
N ALA A 73 -26.78 27.84 -3.58
CA ALA A 73 -25.40 27.36 -3.61
C ALA A 73 -25.08 26.46 -2.40
N ALA A 74 -25.53 26.81 -1.20
CA ALA A 74 -25.37 25.97 -0.01
C ALA A 74 -26.09 24.62 -0.17
N LEU A 75 -27.31 24.62 -0.72
CA LEU A 75 -28.05 23.39 -1.01
C LEU A 75 -27.30 22.48 -2.00
N ALA A 76 -26.72 23.06 -3.06
CA ALA A 76 -25.90 22.31 -4.02
C ALA A 76 -24.68 21.66 -3.35
N ILE A 77 -24.00 22.36 -2.44
CA ILE A 77 -22.87 21.77 -1.69
C ILE A 77 -23.34 20.66 -0.75
N CYS A 78 -24.51 20.81 -0.11
CA CYS A 78 -25.09 19.71 0.67
C CYS A 78 -25.32 18.46 -0.19
N THR A 79 -25.77 18.61 -1.45
CA THR A 79 -25.90 17.46 -2.36
C THR A 79 -24.56 16.79 -2.67
N VAL A 80 -23.50 17.58 -2.83
CA VAL A 80 -22.14 17.08 -3.01
C VAL A 80 -21.65 16.33 -1.78
N LEU A 81 -21.89 16.86 -0.57
CA LEU A 81 -21.49 16.20 0.68
C LEU A 81 -22.28 14.90 0.94
N ILE A 82 -23.57 14.86 0.61
CA ILE A 82 -24.41 13.65 0.71
C ILE A 82 -23.90 12.55 -0.22
N ALA A 83 -23.34 12.92 -1.37
CA ALA A 83 -22.75 11.97 -2.29
C ALA A 83 -21.42 11.35 -1.78
N ARG A 84 -20.99 11.75 -0.57
CA ARG A 84 -19.80 11.28 0.16
C ARG A 84 -18.58 11.20 -0.76
N PRO A 85 -18.00 12.36 -1.13
CA PRO A 85 -16.78 12.37 -1.93
C PRO A 85 -15.71 11.66 -1.11
N ALA A 86 -15.27 10.51 -1.60
CA ALA A 86 -14.25 9.72 -0.95
C ALA A 86 -13.01 9.66 -1.82
N HIS A 87 -11.89 9.50 -1.14
CA HIS A 87 -10.63 9.15 -1.75
C HIS A 87 -10.21 7.77 -1.26
N VAL A 88 -9.44 7.08 -2.10
CA VAL A 88 -8.74 5.87 -1.68
C VAL A 88 -7.55 6.34 -0.85
N ASP A 89 -7.61 6.12 0.46
CA ASP A 89 -6.48 6.34 1.33
C ASP A 89 -5.54 5.13 1.20
N ARG A 90 -4.50 5.30 0.40
CA ARG A 90 -3.50 4.25 0.13
C ARG A 90 -2.62 3.97 1.34
N ASP A 91 -2.56 4.87 2.32
CA ASP A 91 -1.73 4.71 3.51
C ASP A 91 -2.51 4.03 4.65
N ALA A 92 -3.85 4.07 4.61
CA ALA A 92 -4.75 3.28 5.45
C ALA A 92 -5.01 1.85 4.93
N GLU A 93 -4.53 1.50 3.73
CA GLU A 93 -4.58 0.16 3.13
C GLU A 93 -3.58 -0.79 3.81
N ARG A 94 -3.78 -1.02 5.12
CA ARG A 94 -3.05 -2.03 5.90
C ARG A 94 -3.71 -3.41 5.84
N SER A 95 -4.88 -3.53 5.19
CA SER A 95 -5.78 -4.69 5.29
C SER A 95 -5.41 -5.92 4.44
N SER A 96 -4.37 -5.86 3.61
CA SER A 96 -3.86 -7.06 2.91
C SER A 96 -2.38 -6.95 2.61
N SER A 97 -1.61 -6.60 3.63
CA SER A 97 -0.16 -6.53 3.55
C SER A 97 0.47 -7.90 3.81
N ARG A 98 1.42 -8.31 2.98
CA ARG A 98 2.10 -9.62 3.02
C ARG A 98 3.28 -9.64 3.99
N ASP A 99 3.63 -10.83 4.45
CA ASP A 99 4.88 -11.09 5.17
C ASP A 99 5.92 -11.65 4.19
N ILE A 100 7.09 -11.02 4.10
CA ILE A 100 8.19 -11.44 3.23
C ILE A 100 9.39 -11.78 4.11
N VAL A 101 9.94 -12.98 3.98
CA VAL A 101 11.20 -13.36 4.65
C VAL A 101 12.25 -13.65 3.61
N LEU A 102 13.35 -12.89 3.65
CA LEU A 102 14.52 -13.14 2.82
C LEU A 102 15.48 -14.08 3.57
N CYS A 103 15.79 -15.20 2.94
CA CYS A 103 16.66 -16.25 3.48
C CYS A 103 17.89 -16.37 2.60
N LEU A 104 19.03 -15.87 3.05
CA LEU A 104 20.28 -15.98 2.29
C LEU A 104 21.19 -17.06 2.85
N ASP A 105 21.70 -17.88 1.94
CA ASP A 105 22.80 -18.80 2.19
C ASP A 105 24.12 -18.06 2.14
N VAL A 106 24.69 -17.78 3.32
CA VAL A 106 25.96 -17.06 3.44
C VAL A 106 27.17 -18.00 3.44
N SER A 107 27.04 -19.15 2.77
CA SER A 107 28.16 -20.06 2.53
C SER A 107 29.18 -19.44 1.58
N GLY A 108 30.42 -19.95 1.61
CA GLY A 108 31.50 -19.40 0.81
C GLY A 108 31.24 -19.40 -0.71
N SER A 109 30.40 -20.31 -1.21
CA SER A 109 30.05 -20.40 -2.63
C SER A 109 28.93 -19.44 -3.04
N ALA A 110 28.04 -19.08 -2.11
CA ALA A 110 26.90 -18.20 -2.36
C ALA A 110 27.17 -16.73 -1.99
N LEU A 111 28.13 -16.47 -1.10
CA LEU A 111 28.48 -15.14 -0.59
C LEU A 111 28.70 -14.07 -1.68
N PRO A 112 29.37 -14.36 -2.83
CA PRO A 112 29.55 -13.36 -3.88
C PRO A 112 28.25 -12.91 -4.56
N TYR A 113 27.23 -13.76 -4.55
CA TYR A 113 25.95 -13.53 -5.19
C TYR A 113 24.97 -12.82 -4.26
N ASP A 114 25.06 -13.08 -2.95
CA ASP A 114 24.19 -12.50 -1.93
C ASP A 114 24.20 -10.97 -1.89
N ARG A 115 25.34 -10.33 -2.21
CA ARG A 115 25.42 -8.86 -2.30
C ARG A 115 24.45 -8.31 -3.35
N ALA A 116 24.43 -8.91 -4.54
CA ALA A 116 23.54 -8.47 -5.62
C ALA A 116 22.06 -8.66 -5.24
N VAL A 117 21.76 -9.72 -4.48
CA VAL A 117 20.42 -9.93 -3.91
C VAL A 117 20.07 -8.80 -2.94
N ILE A 118 20.93 -8.51 -1.97
CA ILE A 118 20.71 -7.46 -0.97
C ILE A 118 20.54 -6.08 -1.60
N GLU A 119 21.38 -5.71 -2.58
CA GLU A 119 21.28 -4.43 -3.30
C GLU A 119 19.96 -4.30 -4.06
N THR A 120 19.53 -5.36 -4.73
CA THR A 120 18.24 -5.37 -5.42
C THR A 120 17.09 -5.21 -4.42
N TYR A 121 17.15 -5.92 -3.29
CA TYR A 121 16.15 -5.78 -2.22
C TYR A 121 16.11 -4.37 -1.63
N LEU A 122 17.25 -3.69 -1.49
CA LEU A 122 17.30 -2.32 -1.02
C LEU A 122 16.52 -1.36 -1.94
N GLU A 123 16.63 -1.53 -3.27
CA GLU A 123 15.85 -0.75 -4.24
C GLU A 123 14.34 -1.04 -4.11
N LEU A 124 13.98 -2.30 -3.88
CA LEU A 124 12.59 -2.74 -3.76
C LEU A 124 11.90 -2.28 -2.47
N VAL A 125 12.62 -2.24 -1.35
CA VAL A 125 12.08 -1.80 -0.06
C VAL A 125 11.52 -0.39 -0.14
N SER A 126 12.08 0.48 -0.98
CA SER A 126 11.58 1.84 -1.19
C SER A 126 10.17 1.91 -1.82
N HIS A 127 9.71 0.81 -2.43
CA HIS A 127 8.40 0.72 -3.09
C HIS A 127 7.35 -0.02 -2.27
N PHE A 128 7.76 -0.71 -1.20
CA PHE A 128 6.83 -1.46 -0.35
C PHE A 128 5.93 -0.51 0.46
N ARG A 129 4.66 -0.92 0.59
CA ARG A 129 3.61 -0.20 1.33
C ARG A 129 2.79 -1.19 2.14
N GLY A 130 3.17 -1.33 3.41
CA GLY A 130 2.46 -2.10 4.42
C GLY A 130 3.00 -3.52 4.63
N GLU A 131 3.82 -4.06 3.72
CA GLU A 131 4.49 -5.35 3.90
C GLU A 131 5.40 -5.36 5.13
N ARG A 132 5.43 -6.49 5.84
CA ARG A 132 6.49 -6.77 6.81
C ARG A 132 7.58 -7.60 6.19
N ILE A 133 8.81 -7.28 6.54
CA ILE A 133 10.00 -7.89 5.96
C ILE A 133 10.85 -8.43 7.10
N ALA A 134 11.40 -9.62 6.91
CA ALA A 134 12.45 -10.17 7.75
C ALA A 134 13.65 -10.57 6.90
N LEU A 135 14.83 -10.58 7.52
CA LEU A 135 16.06 -11.06 6.92
C LEU A 135 16.72 -12.07 7.85
N SER A 136 16.94 -13.26 7.31
CA SER A 136 17.66 -14.35 7.96
C SER A 136 18.81 -14.79 7.07
N ILE A 137 19.97 -14.97 7.69
CA ILE A 137 21.15 -15.54 7.03
C ILE A 137 21.42 -16.91 7.64
N PHE A 138 21.86 -17.87 6.82
CA PHE A 138 22.19 -19.20 7.31
C PHE A 138 23.45 -19.75 6.64
N ASN A 139 24.14 -20.62 7.35
CA ASN A 139 25.19 -21.46 6.81
C ASN A 139 25.15 -22.81 7.53
N SER A 140 25.93 -22.96 8.60
CA SER A 140 25.87 -24.12 9.51
C SER A 140 24.79 -23.95 10.60
N THR A 141 24.49 -22.69 10.93
CA THR A 141 23.43 -22.22 11.82
C THR A 141 22.78 -21.00 11.19
N SER A 142 21.56 -20.69 11.62
CA SER A 142 20.81 -19.52 11.14
C SER A 142 20.86 -18.38 12.15
N ARG A 143 20.96 -17.14 11.66
CA ARG A 143 20.93 -15.91 12.43
C ARG A 143 19.94 -14.94 11.79
N THR A 144 19.07 -14.38 12.61
CA THR A 144 18.18 -13.28 12.22
C THR A 144 18.96 -11.97 12.19
N VAL A 145 19.00 -11.29 11.05
CA VAL A 145 19.57 -9.94 10.94
C VAL A 145 18.58 -8.91 11.45
N PHE A 146 17.32 -9.02 11.02
CA PHE A 146 16.19 -8.31 11.61
C PHE A 146 14.93 -9.16 11.55
N PRO A 147 14.09 -9.14 12.60
CA PRO A 147 12.84 -9.89 12.62
C PRO A 147 11.81 -9.25 11.70
N LEU A 148 10.67 -9.93 11.53
CA LEU A 148 9.56 -9.48 10.73
C LEU A 148 9.03 -8.12 11.21
N THR A 149 9.27 -7.06 10.43
CA THR A 149 8.96 -5.67 10.77
C THR A 149 8.47 -4.87 9.57
N ASP A 150 7.65 -3.84 9.81
CA ASP A 150 7.25 -2.80 8.85
C ASP A 150 8.04 -1.49 9.02
N ASP A 151 9.06 -1.48 9.89
CA ASP A 151 9.99 -0.36 10.04
C ASP A 151 11.00 -0.34 8.88
N TYR A 152 10.62 0.35 7.79
CA TYR A 152 11.44 0.43 6.58
C TYR A 152 12.75 1.21 6.80
N ASP A 153 12.84 2.09 7.79
CA ASP A 153 14.08 2.80 8.12
C ASP A 153 15.08 1.82 8.74
N LEU A 154 14.61 0.96 9.66
CA LEU A 154 15.41 -0.13 10.19
C LEU A 154 15.83 -1.11 9.09
N VAL A 155 14.90 -1.55 8.24
CA VAL A 155 15.18 -2.49 7.14
C VAL A 155 16.24 -1.90 6.20
N SER A 156 16.04 -0.67 5.73
CA SER A 156 16.97 0.00 4.81
C SER A 156 18.35 0.18 5.43
N SER A 157 18.41 0.56 6.73
CA SER A 157 19.67 0.69 7.45
C SER A 157 20.42 -0.65 7.55
N GLN A 158 19.72 -1.74 7.86
CA GLN A 158 20.33 -3.07 8.02
C GLN A 158 20.76 -3.66 6.67
N LEU A 159 19.95 -3.52 5.62
CA LEU A 159 20.32 -3.94 4.26
C LEU A 159 21.53 -3.15 3.74
N THR A 160 21.58 -1.83 3.99
CA THR A 160 22.74 -1.00 3.63
C THR A 160 24.00 -1.48 4.35
N LYS A 161 23.92 -1.75 5.67
CA LYS A 161 25.05 -2.31 6.43
C LYS A 161 25.49 -3.67 5.90
N ALA A 162 24.55 -4.52 5.49
CA ALA A 162 24.85 -5.82 4.91
C ALA A 162 25.54 -5.68 3.54
N ALA A 163 25.05 -4.79 2.67
CA ALA A 163 25.68 -4.50 1.37
C ALA A 163 27.09 -3.93 1.54
N ASP A 164 27.27 -3.00 2.50
CA ASP A 164 28.57 -2.42 2.82
C ASP A 164 29.55 -3.45 3.40
N ALA A 165 29.06 -4.37 4.23
CA ALA A 165 29.87 -5.45 4.81
C ALA A 165 30.36 -6.43 3.75
N LEU A 166 29.54 -6.71 2.73
CA LEU A 166 29.86 -7.61 1.62
C LEU A 166 30.56 -6.91 0.44
N ARG A 167 30.91 -5.63 0.58
CA ARG A 167 31.53 -4.85 -0.49
C ARG A 167 32.91 -5.40 -0.82
N GLY A 168 33.13 -5.77 -2.10
CA GLY A 168 34.40 -6.33 -2.56
C GLY A 168 34.51 -7.85 -2.42
N VAL A 169 33.41 -8.57 -2.16
CA VAL A 169 33.34 -10.04 -2.24
C VAL A 169 32.75 -10.45 -3.60
N GLU A 170 33.16 -9.84 -4.71
CA GLU A 170 32.52 -10.09 -6.01
C GLU A 170 33.09 -11.33 -6.71
N SER A 171 34.36 -11.66 -6.42
CA SER A 171 35.06 -12.82 -6.94
C SER A 171 36.05 -13.37 -5.91
N GLN A 172 36.49 -14.62 -6.11
CA GLN A 172 37.55 -15.21 -5.28
C GLN A 172 38.83 -14.37 -5.31
N ASP A 173 39.15 -13.77 -6.45
CA ASP A 173 40.31 -12.88 -6.61
C ASP A 173 40.21 -11.61 -5.74
N ASP A 174 38.99 -11.12 -5.47
CA ASP A 174 38.77 -9.96 -4.62
C ASP A 174 38.90 -10.34 -3.13
N ILE A 175 38.45 -11.54 -2.78
CA ILE A 175 38.63 -12.12 -1.45
C ILE A 175 40.13 -12.29 -1.14
N ASP A 176 40.89 -12.81 -2.09
CA ASP A 176 42.32 -13.07 -1.92
C ASP A 176 43.16 -11.77 -1.81
N LYS A 177 42.68 -10.67 -2.39
CA LYS A 177 43.32 -9.34 -2.34
C LYS A 177 42.80 -8.46 -1.21
N MET A 178 41.89 -8.97 -0.39
CA MET A 178 41.20 -8.22 0.64
C MET A 178 42.13 -7.86 1.80
N SER A 179 41.92 -6.69 2.40
CA SER A 179 42.63 -6.34 3.64
C SER A 179 42.11 -7.16 4.82
N ASP A 180 42.96 -7.50 5.78
CA ASP A 180 42.57 -8.19 7.02
C ASP A 180 41.37 -7.51 7.72
N LYS A 181 41.30 -6.18 7.63
CA LYS A 181 40.21 -5.38 8.20
C LYS A 181 38.88 -5.63 7.51
N ASP A 182 38.87 -5.75 6.19
CA ASP A 182 37.63 -6.00 5.44
C ASP A 182 37.19 -7.45 5.59
N TYR A 183 38.15 -8.39 5.65
CA TYR A 183 37.87 -9.78 6.00
C TYR A 183 37.23 -9.89 7.38
N GLN A 184 37.75 -9.16 8.38
CA GLN A 184 37.17 -9.16 9.73
C GLN A 184 35.74 -8.61 9.75
N LYS A 185 35.42 -7.56 8.97
CA LYS A 185 34.04 -7.05 8.88
C LYS A 185 33.06 -8.09 8.36
N ILE A 186 33.47 -8.85 7.34
CA ILE A 186 32.66 -9.94 6.79
C ILE A 186 32.50 -11.03 7.85
N ALA A 187 33.59 -11.42 8.52
CA ALA A 187 33.55 -12.40 9.60
C ALA A 187 32.62 -11.98 10.75
N ASP A 188 32.67 -10.71 11.17
CA ASP A 188 31.81 -10.13 12.20
C ASP A 188 30.33 -10.13 11.76
N TRP A 189 30.06 -9.85 10.48
CA TRP A 189 28.70 -9.91 9.94
C TRP A 189 28.17 -11.34 9.87
N LEU A 190 29.02 -12.29 9.46
CA LEU A 190 28.72 -13.73 9.40
C LEU A 190 28.71 -14.41 10.78
N GLU A 191 29.15 -13.72 11.83
CA GLU A 191 29.25 -14.26 13.17
C GLU A 191 27.89 -14.83 13.62
N GLY A 192 27.92 -16.03 14.21
CA GLY A 192 26.72 -16.76 14.62
C GLY A 192 26.12 -17.70 13.55
N THR A 193 26.63 -17.72 12.32
CA THR A 193 26.20 -18.67 11.26
C THR A 193 27.12 -19.89 11.08
N GLN A 194 28.31 -19.86 11.68
CA GLN A 194 29.37 -20.87 11.50
C GLN A 194 29.64 -21.72 12.77
N ASN A 195 28.60 -21.96 13.58
CA ASN A 195 28.78 -22.60 14.89
C ASN A 195 28.96 -24.13 14.83
N ARG A 196 28.68 -24.80 13.69
CA ARG A 196 28.91 -26.25 13.52
C ARG A 196 30.12 -26.50 12.61
N LYS A 197 31.10 -27.23 13.12
CA LYS A 197 32.30 -27.63 12.36
C LYS A 197 31.93 -28.64 11.28
N ASN A 198 32.52 -28.52 10.09
CA ASN A 198 32.33 -29.43 8.94
C ASN A 198 30.88 -29.52 8.44
N SER A 199 30.09 -28.47 8.60
CA SER A 199 28.76 -28.38 8.01
C SER A 199 28.58 -26.98 7.43
N THR A 200 28.25 -26.88 6.16
CA THR A 200 28.00 -25.62 5.46
C THR A 200 26.76 -25.77 4.59
N SER A 201 26.02 -24.68 4.36
CA SER A 201 24.80 -24.68 3.54
C SER A 201 23.76 -25.72 4.02
N LEU A 202 23.38 -25.69 5.29
CA LEU A 202 22.26 -26.51 5.80
C LEU A 202 20.92 -25.89 5.38
N ILE A 203 20.62 -25.97 4.08
CA ILE A 203 19.54 -25.22 3.42
C ILE A 203 18.16 -25.53 4.00
N GLY A 204 17.85 -26.81 4.27
CA GLY A 204 16.57 -27.18 4.87
C GLY A 204 16.42 -26.64 6.30
N ASP A 205 17.49 -26.67 7.10
CA ASP A 205 17.50 -26.09 8.45
C ASP A 205 17.35 -24.55 8.39
N GLY A 206 18.01 -23.91 7.41
CA GLY A 206 17.89 -22.48 7.13
C GLY A 206 16.47 -22.07 6.75
N LEU A 207 15.84 -22.82 5.84
CA LEU A 207 14.46 -22.58 5.40
C LEU A 207 13.45 -22.74 6.55
N VAL A 208 13.60 -23.77 7.40
CA VAL A 208 12.76 -23.96 8.58
C VAL A 208 12.94 -22.81 9.58
N SER A 209 14.18 -22.36 9.81
CA SER A 209 14.47 -21.21 10.67
C SER A 209 13.80 -19.92 10.17
N CYS A 210 13.85 -19.69 8.86
CA CYS A 210 13.14 -18.58 8.24
C CYS A 210 11.63 -18.69 8.38
N ALA A 211 11.07 -19.86 8.10
CA ALA A 211 9.63 -20.09 8.19
C ALA A 211 9.14 -19.90 9.64
N ALA A 212 9.96 -20.23 10.63
CA ALA A 212 9.65 -20.00 12.04
C ALA A 212 9.53 -18.51 12.44
N MET A 213 10.07 -17.58 11.64
CA MET A 213 9.85 -16.14 11.84
C MET A 213 8.44 -15.70 11.46
N ILE A 214 7.75 -16.50 10.65
CA ILE A 214 6.40 -16.21 10.18
C ILE A 214 5.40 -16.74 11.22
N PRO A 215 4.50 -15.90 11.74
CA PRO A 215 3.45 -16.33 12.64
C PRO A 215 2.61 -17.47 12.03
N GLY A 216 2.28 -18.48 12.83
CA GLY A 216 1.50 -19.65 12.42
C GLY A 216 2.32 -20.85 11.96
N PHE A 217 3.63 -20.71 11.69
CA PHE A 217 4.48 -21.86 11.34
C PHE A 217 4.76 -22.78 12.54
N ALA A 218 5.21 -22.22 13.68
CA ALA A 218 5.66 -23.00 14.83
C ALA A 218 4.53 -23.63 15.66
N TYR A 219 3.36 -22.99 15.70
CA TYR A 219 2.25 -23.40 16.57
C TYR A 219 1.13 -24.15 15.85
N GLY A 220 1.22 -24.28 14.52
CA GLY A 220 0.13 -24.79 13.68
C GLY A 220 -1.09 -23.85 13.68
N ASP A 221 -1.92 -23.97 12.65
CA ASP A 221 -3.16 -23.22 12.55
C ASP A 221 -4.20 -23.81 13.52
N THR A 222 -4.08 -23.48 14.80
CA THR A 222 -4.91 -24.03 15.90
C THR A 222 -6.34 -23.48 15.92
N SER A 223 -6.58 -22.43 15.15
CA SER A 223 -7.91 -21.91 14.85
C SER A 223 -8.08 -22.06 13.35
N GLY A 224 -9.14 -22.70 12.86
CA GLY A 224 -9.47 -22.76 11.42
C GLY A 224 -9.82 -21.40 10.78
N ALA A 225 -9.17 -20.32 11.24
CA ALA A 225 -9.20 -19.00 10.70
C ALA A 225 -8.10 -18.89 9.65
N ALA A 226 -8.50 -18.74 8.38
CA ALA A 226 -7.57 -18.51 7.29
C ALA A 226 -6.55 -17.41 7.65
N ARG A 227 -5.28 -17.65 7.31
CA ARG A 227 -4.15 -16.74 7.54
C ARG A 227 -4.52 -15.31 7.13
N GLN A 228 -4.45 -14.37 8.07
CA GLN A 228 -4.85 -12.97 7.83
C GLN A 228 -3.92 -12.23 6.86
N ARG A 229 -2.66 -12.66 6.73
CA ARG A 229 -1.64 -12.03 5.87
C ARG A 229 -0.92 -13.09 5.02
N PRO A 230 -0.97 -13.04 3.68
CA PRO A 230 -0.23 -13.98 2.85
C PRO A 230 1.26 -13.88 3.15
N ALA A 231 1.94 -15.02 3.22
CA ALA A 231 3.36 -15.08 3.57
C ALA A 231 4.19 -15.72 2.46
N SER A 232 5.37 -15.16 2.22
CA SER A 232 6.32 -15.65 1.22
C SER A 232 7.74 -15.66 1.77
N ILE A 233 8.48 -16.70 1.44
CA ILE A 233 9.91 -16.81 1.69
C ILE A 233 10.63 -16.73 0.36
N VAL A 234 11.69 -15.91 0.29
CA VAL A 234 12.62 -15.94 -0.84
C VAL A 234 13.91 -16.58 -0.37
N LEU A 235 14.19 -17.77 -0.89
CA LEU A 235 15.35 -18.60 -0.54
C LEU A 235 16.45 -18.41 -1.59
N ALA A 236 17.52 -17.74 -1.19
CA ALA A 236 18.71 -17.49 -2.01
C ALA A 236 19.81 -18.51 -1.66
N THR A 237 20.11 -19.44 -2.57
CA THR A 237 21.14 -20.50 -2.38
C THR A 237 21.55 -21.12 -3.72
N ASP A 238 22.73 -21.75 -3.76
CA ASP A 238 23.21 -22.57 -4.89
C ASP A 238 22.82 -24.06 -4.76
N ASN A 239 22.12 -24.43 -3.68
CA ASN A 239 21.76 -25.80 -3.32
C ASN A 239 22.96 -26.77 -3.17
N VAL A 240 24.13 -26.27 -2.76
CA VAL A 240 25.33 -27.10 -2.52
C VAL A 240 25.52 -27.32 -1.01
N ALA A 241 24.78 -28.27 -0.45
CA ALA A 241 24.90 -28.63 0.95
C ALA A 241 26.17 -29.45 1.24
N SER A 242 26.87 -29.12 2.34
CA SER A 242 27.93 -29.96 2.91
C SER A 242 27.61 -30.29 4.35
N GLY A 243 27.41 -31.58 4.66
CA GLY A 243 27.05 -32.04 6.00
C GLY A 243 25.70 -32.75 6.04
N THR A 244 25.22 -33.02 7.25
CA THR A 244 23.94 -33.70 7.48
C THR A 244 22.93 -32.70 8.04
N PRO A 245 21.96 -32.24 7.23
CA PRO A 245 20.93 -31.33 7.73
C PRO A 245 19.95 -32.09 8.63
N THR A 246 19.31 -31.36 9.54
CA THR A 246 18.22 -31.92 10.37
C THR A 246 16.97 -32.12 9.53
N TYR A 247 16.68 -31.16 8.66
CA TYR A 247 15.60 -31.19 7.68
C TYR A 247 16.19 -31.16 6.26
N SER A 248 15.73 -32.07 5.41
CA SER A 248 16.00 -31.95 3.96
C SER A 248 15.26 -30.73 3.37
N LEU A 249 15.73 -30.24 2.21
CA LEU A 249 15.04 -29.15 1.50
C LEU A 249 13.58 -29.52 1.21
N ALA A 250 13.33 -30.74 0.73
CA ALA A 250 11.98 -31.23 0.46
C ALA A 250 11.09 -31.20 1.71
N GLN A 251 11.58 -31.69 2.85
CA GLN A 251 10.83 -31.64 4.12
C GLN A 251 10.55 -30.20 4.56
N ALA A 252 11.53 -29.29 4.44
CA ALA A 252 11.36 -27.90 4.79
C ALA A 252 10.32 -27.19 3.90
N LEU A 253 10.32 -27.50 2.60
CA LEU A 253 9.32 -27.02 1.65
C LEU A 253 7.92 -27.57 1.96
N ASP A 254 7.81 -28.86 2.30
CA ASP A 254 6.54 -29.48 2.72
C ASP A 254 5.96 -28.82 3.97
N MET A 255 6.82 -28.48 4.94
CA MET A 255 6.40 -27.76 6.16
C MET A 255 5.94 -26.33 5.86
N ALA A 256 6.61 -25.63 4.94
CA ALA A 256 6.22 -24.29 4.51
C ALA A 256 4.86 -24.32 3.79
N GLU A 257 4.67 -25.26 2.86
CA GLU A 257 3.42 -25.47 2.13
C GLU A 257 2.26 -25.81 3.08
N ALA A 258 2.48 -26.73 4.04
CA ALA A 258 1.51 -27.08 5.07
C ALA A 258 1.10 -25.88 5.94
N SER A 259 1.94 -24.86 6.03
CA SER A 259 1.69 -23.62 6.78
C SER A 259 1.13 -22.48 5.91
N HIS A 260 0.77 -22.77 4.65
CA HIS A 260 0.35 -21.80 3.64
C HIS A 260 1.38 -20.69 3.39
N ILE A 261 2.66 -21.04 3.38
CA ILE A 261 3.78 -20.15 3.08
C ILE A 261 4.34 -20.54 1.71
N SER A 262 4.31 -19.61 0.75
CA SER A 262 4.93 -19.84 -0.56
C SER A 262 6.44 -19.66 -0.46
N VAL A 263 7.22 -20.54 -1.06
CA VAL A 263 8.69 -20.41 -1.13
C VAL A 263 9.09 -20.16 -2.57
N ASP A 264 9.74 -19.03 -2.83
CA ASP A 264 10.36 -18.71 -4.12
C ASP A 264 11.87 -18.92 -4.00
N GLY A 265 12.47 -19.58 -4.99
CA GLY A 265 13.90 -19.87 -5.04
C GLY A 265 14.65 -18.89 -5.92
N LEU A 266 15.77 -18.39 -5.41
CA LEU A 266 16.73 -17.60 -6.15
C LEU A 266 18.07 -18.33 -6.16
N PHE A 267 18.55 -18.70 -7.34
CA PHE A 267 19.84 -19.35 -7.48
C PHE A 267 20.98 -18.34 -7.26
N SER A 268 21.73 -18.54 -6.17
CA SER A 268 22.88 -17.73 -5.76
C SER A 268 24.19 -18.47 -6.05
N GLY A 269 24.44 -18.80 -7.32
CA GLY A 269 25.61 -19.57 -7.72
C GLY A 269 26.14 -19.21 -9.13
N PRO A 270 27.28 -19.79 -9.53
CA PRO A 270 27.89 -19.53 -10.83
C PRO A 270 26.99 -20.03 -11.97
N ARG A 271 26.95 -19.29 -13.08
CA ARG A 271 26.11 -19.63 -14.24
C ARG A 271 26.37 -21.03 -14.79
N GLN A 272 27.60 -21.54 -14.68
CA GLN A 272 27.94 -22.89 -15.15
C GLN A 272 27.18 -23.98 -14.36
N SER A 273 26.80 -23.69 -13.11
CA SER A 273 26.09 -24.60 -12.21
C SER A 273 24.57 -24.48 -12.28
N GLU A 274 24.02 -23.59 -13.11
CA GLU A 274 22.56 -23.49 -13.30
C GLU A 274 21.96 -24.78 -13.86
N GLY A 275 22.74 -25.54 -14.64
CA GLY A 275 22.33 -26.82 -15.24
C GLY A 275 22.66 -28.05 -14.40
N ASP A 276 23.25 -27.88 -13.21
CA ASP A 276 23.63 -29.00 -12.37
C ASP A 276 22.39 -29.75 -11.85
N ALA A 277 22.57 -31.04 -11.56
CA ALA A 277 21.49 -31.90 -11.09
C ALA A 277 20.87 -31.36 -9.78
N THR A 278 21.69 -30.82 -8.88
CA THR A 278 21.26 -30.22 -7.61
C THR A 278 20.41 -28.98 -7.82
N THR A 279 20.79 -28.11 -8.75
CA THR A 279 20.04 -26.90 -9.11
C THR A 279 18.71 -27.24 -9.76
N THR A 280 18.73 -28.23 -10.67
CA THR A 280 17.52 -28.71 -11.35
C THR A 280 16.55 -29.39 -10.37
N GLU A 281 17.07 -30.14 -9.40
CA GLU A 281 16.26 -30.72 -8.33
C GLU A 281 15.61 -29.65 -7.46
N MET A 282 16.37 -28.63 -7.03
CA MET A 282 15.82 -27.50 -6.26
C MET A 282 14.71 -26.79 -7.04
N LYS A 283 14.94 -26.52 -8.33
CA LYS A 283 13.94 -25.94 -9.22
C LYS A 283 12.66 -26.77 -9.23
N GLN A 284 12.77 -28.08 -9.45
CA GLN A 284 11.62 -28.98 -9.48
C GLN A 284 10.88 -29.04 -8.14
N GLN A 285 11.60 -29.09 -7.03
CA GLN A 285 11.00 -29.13 -5.68
C GLN A 285 10.23 -27.85 -5.35
N ILE A 286 10.73 -26.69 -5.78
CA ILE A 286 10.08 -25.38 -5.56
C ILE A 286 8.89 -25.20 -6.49
N GLU A 287 9.06 -25.44 -7.80
CA GLU A 287 8.00 -25.25 -8.79
C GLU A 287 6.81 -26.22 -8.59
N SER A 288 7.08 -27.45 -8.15
CA SER A 288 6.02 -28.44 -7.86
C SER A 288 5.09 -28.04 -6.71
N ARG A 289 5.52 -27.12 -5.84
CA ARG A 289 4.75 -26.59 -4.69
C ARG A 289 4.23 -25.17 -4.95
N GLY A 290 4.24 -24.74 -6.22
CA GLY A 290 3.70 -23.44 -6.64
C GLY A 290 4.63 -22.25 -6.43
N GLY A 291 5.88 -22.49 -6.02
CA GLY A 291 6.94 -21.47 -5.96
C GLY A 291 7.52 -21.14 -7.33
N THR A 292 8.23 -20.02 -7.44
CA THR A 292 8.99 -19.65 -8.63
C THR A 292 10.47 -19.88 -8.40
N PHE A 293 11.18 -20.44 -9.37
CA PHE A 293 12.64 -20.59 -9.32
C PHE A 293 13.32 -19.70 -10.36
N LEU A 294 14.30 -18.90 -9.94
CA LEU A 294 15.01 -17.97 -10.79
C LEU A 294 16.51 -18.14 -10.76
N THR A 295 17.16 -17.78 -11.87
CA THR A 295 18.61 -17.75 -12.01
C THR A 295 19.12 -16.36 -12.36
N GLN A 296 20.37 -16.07 -11.98
CA GLN A 296 20.97 -14.74 -12.12
C GLN A 296 21.34 -14.38 -13.58
N SER A 297 21.44 -15.36 -14.47
CA SER A 297 21.75 -15.14 -15.89
C SER A 297 20.67 -14.35 -16.65
N GLY A 298 19.44 -14.31 -16.12
CA GLY A 298 18.42 -13.35 -16.51
C GLY A 298 18.60 -12.05 -15.73
N SER A 299 19.55 -11.19 -16.07
CA SER A 299 19.70 -9.89 -15.39
C SER A 299 18.49 -8.95 -15.61
N SER A 300 17.53 -9.33 -16.46
CA SER A 300 16.19 -8.73 -16.56
C SER A 300 15.17 -9.34 -15.57
N ASP A 301 15.45 -10.49 -14.97
CA ASP A 301 14.49 -11.39 -14.32
C ASP A 301 14.30 -11.15 -12.81
N ILE A 302 15.17 -10.42 -12.10
CA ILE A 302 14.89 -10.11 -10.67
C ILE A 302 13.87 -8.96 -10.56
N ASN A 303 13.95 -7.95 -11.44
CA ASN A 303 12.85 -6.99 -11.58
C ASN A 303 11.58 -7.66 -12.13
N GLU A 304 11.72 -8.68 -12.98
CA GLU A 304 10.61 -9.53 -13.41
C GLU A 304 10.07 -10.42 -12.29
N LEU A 305 10.89 -10.92 -11.34
CA LEU A 305 10.51 -11.67 -10.13
C LEU A 305 9.54 -10.84 -9.33
N VAL A 306 9.97 -9.62 -9.03
CA VAL A 306 9.21 -8.67 -8.23
C VAL A 306 7.94 -8.32 -8.98
N ARG A 307 8.01 -8.03 -10.28
CA ARG A 307 6.83 -7.73 -11.10
C ARG A 307 5.90 -8.93 -11.25
N GLN A 308 6.38 -10.16 -11.31
CA GLN A 308 5.55 -11.38 -11.39
C GLN A 308 4.93 -11.73 -10.04
N ILE A 309 5.70 -11.60 -8.95
CA ILE A 309 5.19 -11.72 -7.58
C ILE A 309 4.13 -10.64 -7.32
N ASP A 310 4.36 -9.40 -7.77
CA ASP A 310 3.45 -8.27 -7.60
C ASP A 310 2.21 -8.38 -8.51
N SER A 311 2.37 -8.85 -9.77
CA SER A 311 1.28 -9.00 -10.74
C SER A 311 0.37 -10.21 -10.51
N ARG A 312 0.89 -11.36 -10.05
CA ARG A 312 0.03 -12.52 -9.72
C ARG A 312 -0.82 -12.23 -8.48
N ARG A 313 -0.28 -11.49 -7.50
CA ARG A 313 -0.94 -11.25 -6.20
C ARG A 313 -1.78 -9.96 -6.15
N THR A 314 -1.70 -9.08 -7.15
CA THR A 314 -2.58 -7.91 -7.30
C THR A 314 -4.04 -8.28 -7.62
N SER A 315 -4.31 -9.50 -8.12
CA SER A 315 -5.68 -9.96 -8.40
C SER A 315 -6.51 -10.18 -7.12
N GLU A 316 -5.90 -10.70 -6.05
CA GLU A 316 -6.51 -10.81 -4.72
C GLU A 316 -6.59 -9.44 -4.02
N SER A 317 -5.52 -8.63 -4.11
CA SER A 317 -5.47 -7.30 -3.50
C SER A 317 -6.54 -6.33 -4.03
N ARG A 318 -6.91 -6.41 -5.32
CA ARG A 318 -7.99 -5.59 -5.90
C ARG A 318 -9.37 -5.80 -5.25
N ARG A 319 -9.65 -6.99 -4.70
CA ARG A 319 -10.90 -7.24 -3.97
C ARG A 319 -10.89 -6.60 -2.58
N SER A 320 -9.72 -6.55 -1.92
CA SER A 320 -9.55 -5.88 -0.62
C SER A 320 -9.57 -4.35 -0.75
N SER A 321 -8.98 -3.79 -1.81
CA SER A 321 -8.86 -2.33 -2.01
C SER A 321 -10.19 -1.59 -2.18
N GLN A 322 -11.30 -2.30 -2.43
CA GLN A 322 -12.63 -1.70 -2.42
C GLN A 322 -13.19 -1.44 -1.01
N ALA A 323 -12.58 -1.98 0.04
CA ALA A 323 -13.05 -1.85 1.42
C ALA A 323 -12.51 -0.62 2.17
N ALA A 324 -11.50 0.09 1.62
CA ALA A 324 -10.78 1.18 2.28
C ALA A 324 -11.10 2.59 1.72
N LEU A 325 -12.38 2.85 1.41
CA LEU A 325 -12.82 4.19 1.01
C LEU A 325 -13.03 5.08 2.24
N ILE A 326 -12.28 6.19 2.35
CA ILE A 326 -12.42 7.18 3.43
C ILE A 326 -13.03 8.47 2.87
N ASP A 327 -14.05 8.98 3.57
CA ASP A 327 -14.68 10.25 3.27
C ASP A 327 -13.68 11.41 3.31
N ALA A 328 -13.69 12.24 2.27
CA ALA A 328 -12.85 13.43 2.13
C ALA A 328 -13.71 14.70 2.02
N PRO A 329 -14.40 15.12 3.10
CA PRO A 329 -15.29 16.28 3.05
C PRO A 329 -14.55 17.62 2.84
N GLY A 330 -13.23 17.66 3.06
CA GLY A 330 -12.28 18.67 2.56
C GLY A 330 -12.76 20.12 2.57
N TRP A 331 -12.57 20.82 1.44
CA TRP A 331 -12.95 22.24 1.29
C TRP A 331 -14.46 22.45 1.12
N TRP A 332 -15.23 21.40 0.85
CA TRP A 332 -16.68 21.49 0.67
C TRP A 332 -17.39 21.92 1.96
N THR A 333 -16.93 21.44 3.12
CA THR A 333 -17.48 21.86 4.42
C THR A 333 -17.19 23.32 4.73
N LEU A 334 -15.97 23.79 4.47
CA LEU A 334 -15.60 25.20 4.62
C LEU A 334 -16.46 26.10 3.73
N MET A 335 -16.63 25.73 2.45
CA MET A 335 -17.46 26.47 1.51
C MET A 335 -18.93 26.54 1.96
N LEU A 336 -19.47 25.45 2.52
CA LEU A 336 -20.82 25.43 3.09
C LEU A 336 -20.97 26.40 4.27
N VAL A 337 -20.02 26.39 5.21
CA VAL A 337 -20.02 27.28 6.38
C VAL A 337 -19.98 28.75 5.95
N VAL A 338 -19.12 29.09 4.98
CA VAL A 338 -19.00 30.46 4.46
C VAL A 338 -20.30 30.92 3.80
N LEU A 339 -20.95 30.08 2.98
CA LEU A 339 -22.22 30.44 2.32
C LEU A 339 -23.35 30.64 3.33
N LEU A 340 -23.43 29.81 4.37
CA LEU A 340 -24.41 29.98 5.44
C LEU A 340 -24.17 31.26 6.23
N ALA A 341 -22.91 31.61 6.53
CA ALA A 341 -22.57 32.86 7.20
C ALA A 341 -22.95 34.08 6.35
N ILE A 342 -22.64 34.07 5.06
CA ILE A 342 -23.05 35.12 4.10
C ILE A 342 -24.56 35.27 4.10
N TRP A 343 -25.30 34.14 4.01
CA TRP A 343 -26.75 34.13 4.04
C TRP A 343 -27.31 34.73 5.34
N MET A 344 -26.77 34.36 6.50
CA MET A 344 -27.22 34.90 7.79
C MET A 344 -27.00 36.41 7.89
N ILE A 345 -25.85 36.91 7.43
CA ILE A 345 -25.54 38.36 7.41
C ILE A 345 -26.53 39.10 6.51
N LEU A 346 -26.78 38.57 5.31
CA LEU A 346 -27.75 39.13 4.37
C LEU A 346 -29.17 39.13 4.94
N ALA A 347 -29.60 38.02 5.54
CA ALA A 347 -30.93 37.87 6.15
C ALA A 347 -31.11 38.84 7.34
N TRP A 348 -30.08 39.01 8.16
CA TRP A 348 -30.09 39.97 9.27
C TRP A 348 -30.17 41.41 8.77
N ARG A 349 -29.41 41.75 7.72
CA ARG A 349 -29.43 43.08 7.10
C ARG A 349 -30.74 43.38 6.35
N LEU A 350 -31.43 42.37 5.86
CA LEU A 350 -32.75 42.49 5.22
C LEU A 350 -33.91 42.61 6.22
N ARG A 351 -33.71 42.20 7.47
CA ARG A 351 -34.70 42.29 8.56
C ARG A 351 -34.66 43.63 9.29
N ARG A 352 -33.51 44.30 9.29
CA ARG A 352 -33.34 45.67 9.80
C ARG A 352 -33.75 46.69 8.75
#